data_AF-A0A1P9X0Q4-F1
#
_entry.id   AF-A0A1P9X0Q4-F1
#
_cell.length_a   1.000
_cell.length_b   1.000
_cell.length_c   1.000
_cell.angle_alpha   90.00
_cell.angle_beta   90.00
_cell.angle_gamma   90.00
#
_symmetry.space_group_name_H-M   'P 1'
#
loop_
_entity.id
_entity.type
_entity.pdbx_description
1 polymer ?
#
loop_
_entity_poly.entity_id
_entity_poly.type
_entity_poly.pdbx_seq_one_letter_code
_entity_poly.pdbx_strand_id
1 'polypeptide(L)' 'MITIRNKYLLAAAGFWLLGLIFVLIGAAGRSNQWDSAGTLLTIGILAQAIGFGLLGFVLMQAVFSKKK' A
#
# COMPACT_ATOMS: atom_id res chain seq x y z
N MET A 1 -20.89 -8.15 -7.23
CA MET A 1 -19.97 -7.96 -8.37
C MET A 1 -18.95 -6.89 -8.03
N ILE A 2 -17.64 -7.20 -8.09
CA ILE A 2 -16.58 -6.20 -7.89
C ILE A 2 -16.26 -5.59 -9.26
N THR A 3 -16.57 -4.30 -9.45
CA THR A 3 -16.20 -3.56 -10.66
C THR A 3 -14.68 -3.43 -10.76
N ILE A 4 -14.13 -3.20 -11.96
CA ILE A 4 -12.68 -3.07 -12.18
C ILE A 4 -12.07 -2.01 -11.25
N ARG A 5 -12.75 -0.86 -11.07
CA ARG A 5 -12.33 0.21 -10.17
C ARG A 5 -12.30 -0.22 -8.70
N ASN A 6 -13.27 -1.03 -8.25
CA ASN A 6 -13.30 -1.55 -6.89
C ASN A 6 -12.17 -2.57 -6.63
N LYS A 7 -11.70 -3.32 -7.64
CA LYS A 7 -10.59 -4.28 -7.48
C LYS A 7 -9.28 -3.56 -7.14
N TYR A 8 -8.94 -2.51 -7.89
CA TYR A 8 -7.72 -1.74 -7.65
C TYR A 8 -7.78 -0.91 -6.38
N LEU A 9 -8.95 -0.38 -6.02
CA LEU A 9 -9.15 0.31 -4.74
C LEU A 9 -8.96 -0.65 -3.55
N LEU A 10 -9.53 -1.85 -3.64
CA LEU A 10 -9.37 -2.88 -2.61
C LEU A 10 -7.91 -3.34 -2.51
N ALA A 11 -7.24 -3.54 -3.64
CA ALA A 11 -5.81 -3.86 -3.67
C ALA A 11 -4.97 -2.73 -3.06
N ALA A 12 -5.24 -1.47 -3.40
CA ALA A 12 -4.57 -0.30 -2.82
C ALA A 12 -4.69 -0.29 -1.29
N ALA A 13 -5.92 -0.46 -0.77
CA ALA A 13 -6.16 -0.54 0.66
C ALA A 13 -5.44 -1.71 1.33
N GLY A 14 -5.42 -2.89 0.69
CA GLY A 14 -4.70 -4.08 1.18
C GLY A 14 -3.20 -3.83 1.29
N PHE A 15 -2.58 -3.29 0.24
CA PHE A 15 -1.16 -2.91 0.25
C PHE A 15 -0.85 -1.84 1.30
N TRP A 16 -1.75 -0.88 1.50
CA TRP A 16 -1.58 0.18 2.48
C TRP A 16 -1.61 -0.35 3.91
N LEU A 17 -2.58 -1.21 4.24
CA LEU A 17 -2.71 -1.85 5.55
C LEU A 17 -1.55 -2.81 5.85
N LEU A 18 -1.18 -3.66 4.88
CA LEU A 18 -0.02 -4.55 5.03
C LEU A 18 1.28 -3.76 5.20
N GLY A 19 1.47 -2.69 4.41
CA GLY A 19 2.63 -1.81 4.55
C GLY A 19 2.69 -1.16 5.93
N LEU A 20 1.55 -0.70 6.44
CA LEU A 20 1.46 -0.12 7.78
C LEU A 20 1.84 -1.13 8.88
N ILE A 21 1.37 -2.37 8.77
CA ILE A 21 1.74 -3.46 9.69
C ILE A 21 3.25 -3.69 9.65
N PHE A 22 3.86 -3.83 8.47
CA PHE A 22 5.30 -4.04 8.34
C PHE A 22 6.13 -2.87 8.86
N VAL A 23 5.67 -1.63 8.65
CA VAL A 23 6.34 -0.44 9.21
C VAL A 23 6.27 -0.45 10.74
N LEU A 24 5.10 -0.74 11.33
CA LEU A 24 4.96 -0.78 12.78
C LEU A 24 5.80 -1.90 13.40
N ILE A 25 5.79 -3.10 12.82
CA ILE A 25 6.62 -4.21 13.28
C ILE A 25 8.10 -3.89 13.07
N GLY A 26 8.49 -3.29 11.95
CA GLY A 26 9.87 -2.88 11.69
C GLY A 26 10.36 -1.80 12.65
N ALA A 27 9.51 -0.84 13.00
CA ALA A 27 9.82 0.19 13.99
C ALA A 27 9.98 -0.40 15.40
N ALA A 28 9.09 -1.30 15.80
CA ALA A 28 9.20 -2.04 17.06
C ALA A 28 10.42 -2.98 17.07
N GLY A 29 10.73 -3.62 15.94
CA GLY A 29 11.93 -4.43 15.80
C GLY A 29 13.18 -3.59 15.94
N ARG A 30 13.19 -2.36 15.42
CA ARG A 30 14.34 -1.45 15.53
C ARG A 30 14.57 -0.99 16.97
N SER A 31 13.52 -0.76 17.76
CA SER A 31 13.68 -0.46 19.19
C SER A 31 14.18 -1.66 20.01
N ASN A 32 13.90 -2.88 19.54
CA ASN A 32 14.40 -4.13 20.14
C ASN A 32 15.66 -4.69 19.47
N GLN A 33 16.32 -3.92 18.60
CA GLN A 33 17.55 -4.30 17.89
C GLN A 33 17.44 -5.59 17.04
N TRP A 34 16.28 -5.86 16.46
CA TRP A 34 16.12 -6.99 15.54
C TRP A 34 16.89 -6.74 14.23
N ASP A 35 17.69 -7.72 13.79
CA ASP A 35 18.45 -7.64 12.54
C ASP A 35 17.56 -7.42 11.30
N SER A 36 16.33 -7.94 11.35
CA SER A 36 15.34 -7.84 10.26
C SER A 36 14.58 -6.51 10.22
N ALA A 37 14.76 -5.62 11.21
CA ALA A 37 13.99 -4.38 11.32
C ALA A 37 14.11 -3.48 10.09
N GLY A 38 15.32 -3.33 9.53
CA GLY A 38 15.55 -2.54 8.31
C GLY A 38 14.84 -3.11 7.09
N THR A 39 14.84 -4.44 6.95
CA THR A 39 14.14 -5.16 5.88
C THR A 39 12.63 -4.98 5.99
N LEU A 40 12.07 -5.13 7.20
CA LEU A 40 10.64 -4.94 7.46
C LEU A 40 10.18 -3.51 7.15
N LEU A 41 10.97 -2.50 7.56
CA LEU A 41 10.70 -1.10 7.21
C LEU A 41 10.71 -0.88 5.70
N THR A 42 11.71 -1.41 5.00
CA THR A 42 11.82 -1.29 3.54
C THR A 42 10.63 -1.94 2.83
N ILE A 43 10.27 -3.16 3.20
CA ILE A 43 9.11 -3.86 2.65
C ILE A 43 7.83 -3.09 2.93
N GLY A 44 7.66 -2.57 4.15
CA GLY A 44 6.48 -1.80 4.53
C GLY A 44 6.32 -0.52 3.73
N ILE A 45 7.42 0.23 3.53
CA ILE A 45 7.44 1.44 2.70
C ILE A 45 7.15 1.10 1.22
N LEU A 46 7.74 0.03 0.68
CA LEU A 46 7.46 -0.41 -0.69
C LEU A 46 6.00 -0.81 -0.88
N ALA A 47 5.42 -1.55 0.07
CA ALA A 47 4.01 -1.89 0.05
C ALA A 47 3.12 -0.64 0.09
N GLN A 48 3.44 0.36 0.91
CA GLN A 48 2.73 1.65 0.92
C GLN A 48 2.86 2.39 -0.42
N ALA A 49 4.06 2.43 -1.02
CA ALA A 49 4.28 3.06 -2.32
C ALA A 49 3.45 2.40 -3.42
N ILE A 50 3.36 1.06 -3.44
CA ILE A 50 2.49 0.32 -4.36
C ILE A 50 1.02 0.68 -4.11
N GLY A 51 0.59 0.71 -2.85
CA GLY A 51 -0.77 1.12 -2.47
C GLY A 51 -1.14 2.51 -2.96
N PHE A 52 -0.26 3.49 -2.77
CA PHE A 52 -0.45 4.85 -3.28
C PHE A 52 -0.44 4.92 -4.81
N GLY A 53 0.40 4.13 -5.49
CA GLY A 53 0.40 4.02 -6.95
C GLY A 53 -0.92 3.49 -7.50
N LEU A 54 -1.47 2.44 -6.88
CA LEU A 54 -2.78 1.88 -7.24
C LEU A 54 -3.93 2.87 -6.96
N LEU A 55 -3.87 3.59 -5.85
CA LEU A 55 -4.83 4.65 -5.54
C LEU A 55 -4.77 5.77 -6.59
N GLY A 56 -3.58 6.22 -6.96
CA GLY A 56 -3.36 7.20 -8.02
C GLY A 56 -3.93 6.74 -9.36
N PHE A 57 -3.75 5.47 -9.73
CA PHE A 57 -4.37 4.88 -10.92
C PHE A 57 -5.90 4.93 -10.86
N VAL A 58 -6.51 4.56 -9.74
CA VAL A 58 -7.96 4.63 -9.54
C VAL A 58 -8.48 6.05 -9.64
N LEU A 59 -7.77 7.03 -9.08
CA LEU A 59 -8.11 8.44 -9.16
C LEU A 59 -8.01 8.96 -10.60
N MET A 60 -6.93 8.63 -11.32
CA MET A 60 -6.79 8.99 -12.72
C MET A 60 -7.90 8.37 -13.57
N GLN A 61 -8.19 7.08 -13.39
CA GLN A 61 -9.30 6.44 -14.11
C GLN A 61 -10.63 7.11 -13.80
N ALA A 62 -10.87 7.55 -12.56
CA ALA A 62 -12.07 8.26 -12.17
C ALA A 62 -12.21 9.65 -12.82
N VAL A 63 -11.12 10.40 -12.83
CA VAL A 63 -11.08 11.79 -13.31
C VAL A 63 -11.07 11.84 -14.84
N PHE A 64 -10.31 10.95 -15.49
CA PHE A 64 -10.15 10.89 -16.93
C PHE A 64 -11.16 9.97 -17.64
N SER A 65 -11.89 9.11 -16.92
CA SER A 65 -13.15 8.53 -17.44
C SER A 65 -14.27 9.58 -17.44
N LYS A 66 -14.01 10.75 -18.01
CA LYS A 66 -15.09 11.63 -18.45
C LYS A 66 -15.62 11.05 -19.77
N LYS A 67 -16.82 10.48 -19.69
CA LYS A 67 -17.81 10.27 -20.77
C LYS A 67 -17.27 9.63 -22.06
N LYS A 68 -17.54 8.34 -22.23
CA LYS A 68 -18.30 7.92 -23.40
C LYS A 68 -19.76 7.82 -22.99
#